data_AF-A0A7V3CVV5-F1
#
_entry.id   AF-A0A7V3CVV5-F1
#
_cell.length_a   1.000
_cell.length_b   1.000
_cell.length_c   1.000
_cell.angle_alpha   90.00
_cell.angle_beta   90.00
_cell.angle_gamma   90.00
#
_symmetry.space_group_name_H-M   'P 1'
#
loop_
_entity.id
_entity.type
_entity.pdbx_description
1 polymer ?
#
loop_
_entity_poly.entity_id
_entity_poly.type
_entity_poly.pdbx_seq_one_letter_code
_entity_poly.pdbx_strand_id
1 'polypeptide(L)'
;PLTTFSILMARYKGDLKEYVKGLVRIEELQNGDKVLIAEACTHHAQEDDIGKIKIPRWLRLHTKKYLEIDNVNGFDYPENLREYKLIVHCGGCMITRKMMQQRIKQAKFSGVPIVNYGVAISYMHGAVPRALQTFPEAIEEWNKLKKF
;
A
#
# COMPACT_ATOMS: atom_id res chain seq x y z
N PRO A 1 -10.30 6.21 21.02
CA PRO A 1 -9.50 5.72 19.87
C PRO A 1 -10.21 6.09 18.56
N LEU A 2 -9.48 6.48 17.50
CA LEU A 2 -10.06 6.87 16.20
C LEU A 2 -9.42 6.04 15.09
N THR A 3 -10.22 5.60 14.13
CA THR A 3 -9.72 4.94 12.91
C THR A 3 -10.59 5.33 11.72
N THR A 4 -10.23 4.90 10.52
CA THR A 4 -10.97 5.19 9.28
C THR A 4 -11.56 3.91 8.69
N PHE A 5 -12.59 4.06 7.86
CA PHE A 5 -13.14 2.94 7.09
C PHE A 5 -12.06 2.24 6.25
N SER A 6 -11.13 3.00 5.67
CA SER A 6 -10.05 2.43 4.85
C SER A 6 -9.10 1.56 5.66
N ILE A 7 -8.74 1.94 6.90
CA ILE A 7 -7.93 1.09 7.79
C ILE A 7 -8.70 -0.16 8.20
N LEU A 8 -9.99 -0.02 8.53
CA LEU A 8 -10.86 -1.16 8.84
C LEU A 8 -10.91 -2.15 7.66
N MET A 9 -11.08 -1.66 6.43
CA MET A 9 -11.11 -2.49 5.23
C MET A 9 -9.77 -3.16 4.93
N ALA A 10 -8.66 -2.42 5.11
CA ALA A 10 -7.31 -2.96 4.98
C ALA A 10 -7.07 -4.15 5.93
N ARG A 11 -7.56 -4.05 7.18
CA ARG A 11 -7.53 -5.15 8.14
C ARG A 11 -8.51 -6.28 7.80
N TYR A 12 -9.71 -5.94 7.36
CA TYR A 12 -10.79 -6.90 7.12
C TYR A 12 -10.49 -7.85 5.95
N LYS A 13 -10.00 -7.31 4.81
CA LYS A 13 -9.65 -8.13 3.63
C LYS A 13 -8.16 -8.47 3.55
N GLY A 14 -7.29 -7.59 4.04
CA GLY A 14 -5.84 -7.73 3.92
C GLY A 14 -5.15 -8.15 5.21
N ASP A 15 -3.91 -7.72 5.37
CA ASP A 15 -3.07 -7.95 6.54
C ASP A 15 -2.53 -6.60 6.99
N LEU A 16 -3.18 -6.01 8.01
CA LEU A 16 -2.84 -4.67 8.47
C LEU A 16 -1.40 -4.60 9.00
N LYS A 17 -0.91 -5.67 9.64
CA LYS A 17 0.47 -5.72 10.15
C LYS A 17 1.47 -5.71 8.99
N GLU A 18 1.22 -6.50 7.95
CA GLU A 18 2.06 -6.50 6.74
C GLU A 18 2.06 -5.14 6.04
N TYR A 19 0.89 -4.49 5.91
CA TYR A 19 0.80 -3.16 5.32
C TYR A 19 1.55 -2.10 6.12
N VAL A 20 1.56 -2.20 7.46
CA VAL A 20 2.35 -1.30 8.31
C VAL A 20 3.85 -1.50 8.06
N LYS A 21 4.34 -2.73 7.90
CA LYS A 21 5.75 -2.98 7.51
C LYS A 21 6.09 -2.32 6.17
N GLY A 22 5.15 -2.37 5.23
CA GLY A 22 5.28 -1.70 3.93
C GLY A 22 5.42 -0.18 4.02
N LEU A 23 5.02 0.47 5.13
CA LEU A 23 5.19 1.91 5.31
C LEU A 23 6.65 2.34 5.43
N VAL A 24 7.52 1.58 6.11
CA VAL A 24 8.96 1.92 6.18
C VAL A 24 9.56 1.99 4.81
N ARG A 25 9.13 1.09 3.93
CA ARG A 25 9.67 1.02 2.58
C ARG A 25 9.44 2.32 1.81
N ILE A 26 8.40 3.10 2.13
CA ILE A 26 8.15 4.40 1.52
C ILE A 26 9.30 5.38 1.81
N GLU A 27 9.81 5.40 3.04
CA GLU A 27 10.91 6.29 3.46
C GLU A 27 12.26 5.88 2.86
N GLU A 28 12.43 4.58 2.58
CA GLU A 28 13.66 4.03 2.00
C GLU A 28 13.79 4.24 0.49
N LEU A 29 12.69 4.61 -0.19
CA LEU A 29 12.69 4.79 -1.64
C LEU A 29 13.74 5.82 -2.08
N GLN A 30 14.40 5.52 -3.20
CA GLN A 30 15.39 6.35 -3.84
C GLN A 30 14.91 6.82 -5.23
N ASN A 31 15.64 7.76 -5.81
CA ASN A 31 15.38 8.20 -7.17
C ASN A 31 15.59 7.03 -8.15
N GLY A 32 14.64 6.84 -9.06
CA GLY A 32 14.64 5.75 -10.04
C GLY A 32 14.04 4.44 -9.52
N ASP A 33 13.66 4.34 -8.24
CA ASP A 33 13.00 3.14 -7.74
C ASP A 33 11.63 2.95 -8.40
N LYS A 34 11.34 1.70 -8.79
CA LYS A 34 10.05 1.31 -9.36
C LYS A 34 9.04 1.02 -8.27
N VAL A 35 7.86 1.63 -8.37
CA VAL A 35 6.70 1.38 -7.51
C VAL A 35 5.53 0.91 -8.35
N LEU A 36 4.96 -0.24 -7.98
CA LEU A 36 3.79 -0.80 -8.64
C LEU A 36 2.52 -0.32 -7.93
N ILE A 37 1.66 0.39 -8.64
CA ILE A 37 0.29 0.66 -8.23
C ILE A 37 -0.60 -0.47 -8.78
N ALA A 38 -1.20 -1.26 -7.88
CA ALA A 38 -1.97 -2.44 -8.28
C ALA A 38 -3.46 -2.32 -7.93
N GLU A 39 -4.29 -2.28 -8.97
CA GLU A 39 -5.74 -2.34 -8.88
C GLU A 39 -6.26 -3.74 -9.24
N ALA A 40 -7.09 -4.30 -8.38
CA ALA A 40 -7.55 -5.68 -8.51
C ALA A 40 -8.87 -5.82 -9.31
N CYS A 41 -9.29 -4.76 -10.00
CA CYS A 41 -10.46 -4.73 -10.86
C CYS A 41 -10.11 -4.10 -12.20
N THR A 42 -10.89 -4.44 -13.22
CA THR A 42 -10.68 -3.98 -14.60
C THR A 42 -11.46 -2.70 -14.94
N HIS A 43 -12.38 -2.29 -14.08
CA HIS A 43 -13.04 -0.99 -14.19
C HIS A 43 -12.33 -0.03 -13.25
N HIS A 44 -11.68 0.99 -13.80
CA HIS A 44 -11.57 2.31 -13.20
C HIS A 44 -10.91 3.25 -14.23
N ALA A 45 -11.73 4.16 -14.76
CA ALA A 45 -11.32 5.34 -15.49
C ALA A 45 -12.26 6.47 -15.07
N GLN A 46 -11.99 7.05 -13.91
CA GLN A 46 -12.51 8.37 -13.57
C GLN A 46 -11.39 9.38 -13.80
N GLU A 47 -11.72 10.58 -14.27
CA GLU A 47 -10.74 11.65 -14.58
C GLU A 47 -9.85 12.03 -13.37
N ASP A 48 -10.28 11.64 -12.16
CA ASP A 48 -9.68 12.03 -10.89
C ASP A 48 -9.18 10.82 -10.06
N ASP A 49 -8.62 9.84 -10.79
CA ASP A 49 -8.20 8.50 -10.35
C ASP A 49 -7.20 8.54 -9.18
N ILE A 50 -7.61 7.96 -8.05
CA ILE A 50 -6.78 7.89 -6.82
C ILE A 50 -5.50 7.07 -7.08
N GLY A 51 -5.62 5.95 -7.79
CA GLY A 51 -4.52 5.04 -8.08
C GLY A 51 -3.53 5.64 -9.07
N LYS A 52 -4.03 6.14 -10.20
CA LYS A 52 -3.16 6.60 -11.30
C LYS A 52 -2.58 8.00 -11.11
N ILE A 53 -3.29 8.88 -10.41
CA ILE A 53 -2.90 10.30 -10.30
C ILE A 53 -2.50 10.65 -8.86
N LYS A 54 -3.40 10.46 -7.90
CA LYS A 54 -3.23 11.04 -6.57
C LYS A 54 -2.16 10.33 -5.74
N ILE A 55 -2.16 9.00 -5.69
CA ILE A 55 -1.16 8.22 -4.95
C ILE A 55 0.27 8.45 -5.48
N PRO A 56 0.53 8.36 -6.81
CA PRO A 56 1.84 8.68 -7.37
C PRO A 56 2.32 10.07 -7.01
N ARG A 57 1.44 11.08 -7.09
CA ARG A 57 1.74 12.45 -6.70
C ARG A 57 2.08 12.54 -5.21
N TRP A 58 1.27 11.96 -4.33
CA TRP A 58 1.48 12.01 -2.89
C TRP A 58 2.77 11.28 -2.48
N LEU A 59 3.10 10.14 -3.08
CA LEU A 59 4.36 9.42 -2.85
C LEU A 59 5.57 10.29 -3.21
N ARG A 60 5.54 10.94 -4.36
CA ARG A 60 6.63 11.84 -4.80
C ARG A 60 6.76 13.06 -3.88
N LEU A 61 5.64 13.65 -3.47
CA LEU A 61 5.64 14.80 -2.55
C LEU A 61 6.15 14.42 -1.15
N HIS A 62 5.73 13.26 -0.65
CA HIS A 62 6.10 12.76 0.67
C HIS A 62 7.59 12.39 0.72
N THR A 63 8.06 11.59 -0.23
CA THR A 63 9.45 11.11 -0.28
C THR A 63 10.44 12.14 -0.83
N LYS A 64 9.95 13.13 -1.59
CA LYS A 64 10.77 14.07 -2.39
C LYS A 64 11.70 13.36 -3.37
N LYS A 65 11.29 12.19 -3.88
CA LYS A 65 12.03 11.38 -4.85
C LYS A 65 11.33 11.34 -6.21
N TYR A 66 12.12 11.19 -7.27
CA TYR A 66 11.65 10.81 -8.59
C TYR A 66 11.46 9.29 -8.64
N LEU A 67 10.21 8.83 -8.61
CA LEU A 67 9.84 7.42 -8.61
C LEU A 67 9.30 7.00 -9.99
N GLU A 68 9.72 5.84 -10.47
CA GLU A 68 9.14 5.19 -11.64
C GLU A 68 7.85 4.49 -11.22
N ILE A 69 6.72 4.85 -11.83
CA ILE A 69 5.41 4.40 -11.39
C ILE A 69 4.77 3.59 -12.51
N ASP A 70 4.53 2.31 -12.24
CA ASP A 70 3.73 1.45 -13.11
C ASP A 70 2.36 1.23 -12.50
N ASN A 71 1.34 1.16 -13.35
CA ASN A 71 -0.03 0.89 -12.94
C ASN A 71 -0.50 -0.40 -13.61
N VAL A 72 -1.04 -1.33 -12.82
CA VAL A 72 -1.65 -2.56 -13.34
C VAL A 72 -3.07 -2.68 -12.83
N ASN A 73 -3.97 -3.06 -13.75
CA ASN A 73 -5.37 -3.28 -13.47
C ASN A 73 -5.70 -4.72 -13.86
N GLY A 74 -6.38 -5.45 -12.97
CA GLY A 74 -6.83 -6.82 -13.25
C GLY A 74 -6.37 -7.81 -12.19
N PHE A 75 -6.45 -9.11 -12.52
CA PHE A 75 -6.38 -10.18 -11.53
C PHE A 75 -4.96 -10.59 -11.11
N ASP A 76 -3.95 -10.28 -11.92
CA ASP A 76 -2.59 -10.75 -11.72
C ASP A 76 -1.59 -9.60 -11.58
N TYR A 77 -0.48 -9.87 -10.91
CA TYR A 77 0.70 -9.00 -10.94
C TYR A 77 1.52 -9.26 -12.21
N PRO A 78 2.33 -8.28 -12.66
CA PRO A 78 3.20 -8.49 -13.80
C PRO A 78 4.31 -9.51 -13.47
N GLU A 79 4.82 -10.21 -14.49
CA GLU A 79 5.83 -11.26 -14.33
C GLU A 79 7.14 -10.73 -13.70
N ASN A 80 7.49 -9.48 -13.99
CA ASN A 80 8.67 -8.80 -13.46
C ASN A 80 8.46 -8.21 -12.06
N LEU A 81 7.57 -8.78 -11.24
CA LEU A 81 7.20 -8.24 -9.91
C LEU A 81 8.42 -7.94 -9.02
N ARG A 82 9.52 -8.69 -9.15
CA ARG A 82 10.75 -8.54 -8.36
C ARG A 82 11.54 -7.27 -8.66
N GLU A 83 11.25 -6.57 -9.76
CA GLU A 83 11.89 -5.30 -10.09
C GLU A 83 11.37 -4.13 -9.23
N TYR A 84 10.17 -4.27 -8.66
CA TYR A 84 9.55 -3.22 -7.86
C TYR A 84 10.11 -3.19 -6.44
N LYS A 85 10.30 -1.98 -5.90
CA LYS A 85 10.69 -1.77 -4.50
C LYS A 85 9.51 -1.74 -3.55
N LEU A 86 8.33 -1.42 -4.06
CA LEU A 86 7.09 -1.32 -3.29
C LEU A 86 5.89 -1.60 -4.19
N ILE A 87 4.92 -2.34 -3.66
CA ILE A 87 3.57 -2.46 -4.23
C ILE A 87 2.62 -1.62 -3.38
N VAL A 88 1.87 -0.73 -4.02
CA VAL A 88 0.77 0.02 -3.42
C VAL A 88 -0.52 -0.56 -3.97
N HIS A 89 -1.22 -1.34 -3.16
CA HIS A 89 -2.38 -2.11 -3.58
C HIS A 89 -3.68 -1.40 -3.20
N CYS A 90 -4.67 -1.41 -4.11
CA CYS A 90 -5.99 -0.83 -3.89
C CYS A 90 -6.72 -1.44 -2.68
N GLY A 91 -7.85 -0.84 -2.29
CA GLY A 91 -8.72 -1.34 -1.22
C GLY A 91 -9.36 -2.71 -1.49
N GLY A 92 -9.31 -3.21 -2.73
CA GLY A 92 -9.90 -4.49 -3.12
C GLY A 92 -11.40 -4.56 -2.87
N CYS A 93 -12.15 -3.47 -3.12
CA CYS A 93 -13.61 -3.43 -2.96
C CYS A 93 -14.29 -4.59 -3.70
N MET A 94 -13.81 -4.90 -4.91
CA MET A 94 -14.40 -5.88 -5.83
C MET A 94 -13.85 -7.31 -5.71
N ILE A 95 -12.86 -7.54 -4.83
CA ILE A 95 -12.28 -8.88 -4.64
C ILE A 95 -12.61 -9.45 -3.26
N THR A 96 -12.61 -10.77 -3.15
CA THR A 96 -12.82 -11.46 -1.87
C THR A 96 -11.60 -11.34 -0.96
N ARG A 97 -11.77 -11.60 0.34
CA ARG A 97 -10.66 -11.71 1.29
C ARG A 97 -9.63 -12.75 0.83
N LYS A 98 -10.08 -13.92 0.36
CA LYS A 98 -9.19 -14.98 -0.13
C LYS A 98 -8.28 -14.48 -1.25
N MET A 99 -8.82 -13.74 -2.22
CA MET A 99 -8.06 -13.17 -3.33
C MET A 99 -7.05 -12.12 -2.85
N MET A 100 -7.46 -11.22 -1.95
CA MET A 100 -6.54 -10.23 -1.37
C MET A 100 -5.37 -10.92 -0.64
N GLN A 101 -5.65 -11.95 0.15
CA GLN A 101 -4.61 -12.71 0.86
C GLN A 101 -3.65 -13.42 -0.09
N GLN A 102 -4.13 -13.96 -1.22
CA GLN A 102 -3.25 -14.56 -2.24
C GLN A 102 -2.28 -13.53 -2.83
N ARG A 103 -2.75 -12.31 -3.09
CA ARG A 103 -1.89 -11.23 -3.58
C ARG A 103 -0.84 -10.78 -2.57
N ILE A 104 -1.21 -10.68 -1.29
CA ILE A 104 -0.24 -10.38 -0.22
C ILE A 104 0.82 -11.50 -0.17
N LYS A 105 0.41 -12.77 -0.26
CA LYS A 105 1.34 -13.90 -0.31
C LYS A 105 2.27 -13.86 -1.52
N GLN A 106 1.75 -13.52 -2.70
CA GLN A 106 2.55 -13.39 -3.92
C GLN A 106 3.59 -12.28 -3.80
N ALA A 107 3.21 -11.11 -3.28
CA ALA A 107 4.14 -10.01 -3.00
C ALA A 107 5.27 -10.46 -2.05
N LYS A 108 4.90 -11.12 -0.94
CA LYS A 108 5.86 -11.65 0.04
C LYS A 108 6.78 -12.71 -0.54
N PHE A 109 6.25 -13.63 -1.36
CA PHE A 109 7.04 -14.66 -2.04
C PHE A 109 8.04 -14.05 -3.03
N SER A 110 7.67 -12.95 -3.69
CA SER A 110 8.56 -12.19 -4.56
C SER A 110 9.52 -11.27 -3.80
N GLY A 111 9.45 -11.23 -2.47
CA GLY A 111 10.28 -10.36 -1.63
C GLY A 111 10.00 -8.86 -1.80
N VAL A 112 8.82 -8.51 -2.32
CA VAL A 112 8.44 -7.12 -2.59
C VAL A 112 7.48 -6.64 -1.49
N PRO A 113 7.83 -5.60 -0.72
CA PRO A 113 6.95 -5.01 0.28
C PRO A 113 5.64 -4.52 -0.34
N ILE A 114 4.55 -4.64 0.42
CA ILE A 114 3.22 -4.25 0.00
C ILE A 114 2.56 -3.34 1.04
N VAL A 115 1.90 -2.28 0.57
CA VAL A 115 1.07 -1.39 1.38
C VAL A 115 -0.30 -1.20 0.75
N ASN A 116 -1.33 -0.98 1.57
CA ASN A 116 -2.67 -0.67 1.09
C ASN A 116 -2.87 0.84 0.86
N TYR A 117 -3.68 1.24 -0.13
CA TYR A 117 -4.03 2.65 -0.40
C TYR A 117 -4.43 3.42 0.87
N GLY A 118 -5.38 2.90 1.63
CA GLY A 118 -5.87 3.56 2.84
C GLY A 118 -4.80 3.75 3.90
N VAL A 119 -3.90 2.77 4.02
CA VAL A 119 -2.78 2.80 4.98
C VAL A 119 -1.72 3.80 4.51
N ALA A 120 -1.32 3.75 3.24
CA ALA A 120 -0.34 4.68 2.66
C ALA A 120 -0.83 6.14 2.69
N ILE A 121 -2.09 6.38 2.30
CA ILE A 121 -2.69 7.73 2.33
C ILE A 121 -2.77 8.24 3.77
N SER A 122 -3.22 7.41 4.72
CA SER A 122 -3.27 7.80 6.13
C SER A 122 -1.89 8.14 6.68
N TYR A 123 -0.84 7.45 6.20
CA TYR A 123 0.54 7.74 6.57
C TYR A 123 1.03 9.07 5.99
N MET A 124 0.95 9.23 4.66
CA MET A 124 1.42 10.44 3.97
C MET A 124 0.69 11.72 4.38
N HIS A 125 -0.56 11.61 4.87
CA HIS A 125 -1.33 12.75 5.39
C HIS A 125 -1.22 12.92 6.92
N GLY A 126 -0.33 12.19 7.59
CA GLY A 126 -0.05 12.38 9.03
C GLY A 126 -1.10 11.82 9.99
N ALA A 127 -2.01 10.96 9.54
CA ALA A 127 -3.01 10.32 10.39
C ALA A 127 -2.47 9.09 11.14
N VAL A 128 -1.34 8.52 10.72
CA VAL A 128 -0.61 7.46 11.44
C VAL A 128 0.33 8.12 12.47
N PRO A 129 0.38 7.66 13.75
CA PRO A 129 -0.16 6.41 14.26
C PRO A 129 -1.60 6.47 14.77
N ARG A 130 -2.23 7.64 14.86
CA ARG A 130 -3.56 7.81 15.47
C ARG A 130 -4.59 6.84 14.88
N ALA A 131 -4.63 6.71 13.55
CA ALA A 131 -5.55 5.82 12.84
C ALA A 131 -5.32 4.32 13.11
N LEU A 132 -4.13 3.93 13.58
CA LEU A 132 -3.76 2.56 13.92
C LEU A 132 -3.99 2.24 15.41
N GLN A 133 -4.19 3.23 16.28
CA GLN A 133 -4.24 3.07 17.75
C GLN A 133 -5.25 2.04 18.25
N THR A 134 -6.29 1.76 17.45
CA THR A 134 -7.34 0.79 17.79
C THR A 134 -6.89 -0.66 17.60
N PHE A 135 -5.78 -0.91 16.89
CA PHE A 135 -5.30 -2.25 16.52
C PHE A 135 -3.93 -2.52 17.15
N PRO A 136 -3.86 -3.27 18.27
CA PRO A 136 -2.61 -3.57 18.96
C PRO A 136 -1.54 -4.14 18.03
N GLU A 137 -1.91 -5.06 17.12
CA GLU A 137 -1.00 -5.70 16.18
C GLU A 137 -0.34 -4.70 15.21
N ALA A 138 -1.04 -3.63 14.86
CA ALA A 138 -0.57 -2.60 13.93
C ALA A 138 0.31 -1.57 14.65
N ILE A 139 -0.06 -1.19 15.87
CA ILE A 139 0.73 -0.25 16.69
C ILE A 139 2.02 -0.88 17.17
N GLU A 140 1.99 -2.13 17.60
CA GLU A 140 3.19 -2.85 18.00
C GLU A 140 4.19 -2.91 16.84
N GLU A 141 3.70 -3.20 15.64
CA GLU A 141 4.54 -3.19 14.44
C GLU A 141 5.07 -1.77 14.13
N TRP A 142 4.20 -0.77 14.10
CA TRP A 142 4.58 0.63 13.89
C TRP A 142 5.66 1.11 14.88
N ASN A 143 5.56 0.73 16.16
CA ASN A 143 6.52 1.11 17.18
C ASN A 143 7.89 0.43 17.00
N LYS A 144 7.96 -0.74 16.34
CA LYS A 144 9.24 -1.36 15.94
C LYS A 144 9.92 -0.53 14.85
N LEU A 145 9.14 0.04 13.95
CA LEU A 145 9.65 0.86 12.83
C LEU A 145 10.25 2.19 13.31
N LYS A 146 9.67 2.79 14.36
CA LYS A 146 10.19 4.04 14.99
C LYS A 146 11.55 3.91 15.68
N LYS A 147 12.10 2.69 15.81
CA LYS A 147 13.40 2.45 16.47
C LYS A 147 14.58 2.52 15.51
N PHE A 148 14.33 2.81 14.24
CA PHE A 148 15.32 3.06 13.19
C PHE A 148 15.20 4.51 12.73
#